data_AF-A0AAW7KF16-F1
#
_entry.id   AF-A0AAW7KF16-F1
#
_cell.length_a   1.000
_cell.length_b   1.000
_cell.length_c   1.000
_cell.angle_alpha   90.00
_cell.angle_beta   90.00
_cell.angle_gamma   90.00
#
_symmetry.space_group_name_H-M   'P 1'
#
loop_
_entity.id
_entity.type
_entity.pdbx_description
1 polymer ?
#
loop_
_entity_poly.entity_id
_entity_poly.type
_entity_poly.pdbx_seq_one_letter_code
_entity_poly.pdbx_strand_id
1 'polypeptide(L)'
;RVLFRSGKTRGRNKSLQKIAQETIQGIVEPMKQTLLITYAGTKDDAEKVKELIEKEIEVNEILIYPLGPTITSHTGIGCIAVFSFGEKRK
;
A
#
# COMPACT_ATOMS: atom_id res chain seq x y z
N ARG A 1 15.01 8.93 -1.70
CA ARG A 1 14.08 7.83 -1.39
C ARG A 1 13.87 7.86 0.13
N VAL A 2 12.82 8.54 0.61
CA VAL A 2 12.61 8.81 2.05
C VAL A 2 11.31 8.11 2.44
N LEU A 3 11.37 7.21 3.42
CA LEU A 3 10.19 6.58 4.03
C LEU A 3 9.60 7.58 5.03
N PHE A 4 8.41 8.10 4.74
CA PHE A 4 7.67 8.95 5.67
C PHE A 4 6.76 8.09 6.55
N ARG A 5 6.91 8.22 7.87
CA ARG A 5 6.11 7.47 8.84
C ARG A 5 4.76 8.18 9.08
N SER A 6 3.75 7.87 8.27
CA SER A 6 2.40 8.43 8.43
C SER A 6 1.61 7.68 9.53
N GLY A 7 1.62 8.22 10.76
CA GLY A 7 0.62 7.95 11.81
C GLY A 7 0.58 6.56 12.47
N LYS A 8 0.56 6.52 13.80
CA LYS A 8 0.18 5.31 14.57
C LYS A 8 -1.35 5.15 14.54
N THR A 9 -1.87 4.31 13.65
CA THR A 9 -3.30 3.93 13.68
C THR A 9 -3.50 2.70 14.57
N ARG A 10 -4.37 2.81 15.59
CA ARG A 10 -4.80 1.68 16.44
C ARG A 10 -5.89 0.89 15.71
N GLY A 11 -5.53 -0.26 15.14
CA GLY A 11 -6.43 -1.23 14.49
C GLY A 11 -6.04 -1.56 13.06
N ARG A 12 -5.76 -2.84 12.76
CA ARG A 12 -5.31 -3.34 11.44
C ARG A 12 -6.20 -2.85 10.30
N ASN A 13 -7.52 -3.04 10.36
CA ASN A 13 -8.43 -2.60 9.31
C ASN A 13 -8.42 -1.09 9.04
N LYS A 14 -8.37 -0.25 10.08
CA LYS A 14 -8.29 1.21 9.90
C LYS A 14 -6.99 1.63 9.25
N SER A 15 -5.88 0.97 9.58
CA SER A 15 -4.59 1.22 8.93
C SER A 15 -4.64 0.88 7.44
N LEU A 16 -5.24 -0.25 7.06
CA LEU A 16 -5.38 -0.66 5.65
C LEU A 16 -6.22 0.33 4.84
N GLN A 17 -7.38 0.72 5.39
CA GLN A 17 -8.23 1.73 4.76
C GLN A 17 -7.50 3.06 4.59
N LYS A 18 -6.76 3.51 5.61
CA LYS A 18 -6.01 4.76 5.54
C LYS A 18 -4.90 4.70 4.48
N ILE A 19 -4.17 3.60 4.38
CA ILE A 19 -3.13 3.41 3.35
C ILE A 19 -3.75 3.46 1.95
N ALA A 20 -4.89 2.78 1.74
CA ALA A 20 -5.60 2.81 0.47
C ALA A 20 -6.03 4.25 0.12
N GLN A 21 -6.66 4.97 1.06
CA GLN A 21 -7.06 6.36 0.85
C GLN A 21 -5.90 7.31 0.58
N GLU A 22 -4.80 7.22 1.34
CA GLU A 22 -3.60 8.03 1.09
C GLU A 22 -3.01 7.74 -0.29
N THR A 23 -3.05 6.48 -0.73
CA THR A 23 -2.61 6.08 -2.08
C THR A 23 -3.52 6.68 -3.15
N ILE A 24 -4.83 6.60 -2.99
CA ILE A 24 -5.83 7.17 -3.92
C ILE A 24 -5.70 8.69 -4.01
N GLN A 25 -5.44 9.38 -2.88
CA GLN A 25 -5.25 10.83 -2.88
C GLN A 25 -3.91 11.27 -3.51
N GLY A 26 -2.90 10.40 -3.49
CA GLY A 26 -1.55 10.71 -4.00
C GLY A 26 -1.27 10.23 -5.42
N ILE A 27 -2.12 9.36 -5.98
CA ILE A 27 -1.92 8.79 -7.32
C ILE A 27 -2.31 9.80 -8.42
N VAL A 28 -1.55 9.83 -9.50
CA VAL A 28 -1.79 10.70 -10.65
C VAL A 28 -1.97 9.83 -11.88
N GLU A 29 -3.06 10.02 -12.63
CA GLU A 29 -3.44 9.16 -13.77
C GLU A 29 -3.51 7.65 -13.40
N PRO A 30 -4.37 7.23 -12.47
CA PRO A 30 -4.41 5.85 -11.96
C PRO A 30 -4.53 4.80 -13.08
N MET A 31 -5.34 5.05 -14.11
CA MET A 31 -5.51 4.16 -15.27
C MET A 31 -4.26 3.93 -16.12
N LYS A 32 -3.19 4.73 -15.96
CA LYS A 32 -1.90 4.53 -16.66
C LYS A 32 -0.80 4.02 -15.73
N GLN A 33 -1.11 3.78 -14.47
CA GLN A 33 -0.12 3.45 -13.46
C GLN A 33 -0.29 2.04 -12.91
N THR A 34 0.86 1.42 -12.63
CA THR A 34 0.94 0.16 -11.91
C THR A 34 1.12 0.43 -10.42
N LEU A 35 0.26 -0.16 -9.58
CA LEU A 35 0.43 -0.19 -8.13
C LEU A 35 1.18 -1.43 -7.70
N LEU A 36 2.07 -1.25 -6.72
CA LEU A 36 2.79 -2.33 -6.09
C LEU A 36 2.38 -2.44 -4.62
N ILE A 37 1.71 -3.52 -4.25
CA ILE A 37 1.32 -3.83 -2.88
C ILE A 37 2.29 -4.87 -2.35
N THR A 38 2.89 -4.58 -1.19
CA THR A 38 3.81 -5.50 -0.52
C THR A 38 3.34 -5.83 0.88
N TYR A 39 3.51 -7.09 1.30
CA TYR A 39 3.00 -7.56 2.59
C TYR A 39 4.01 -8.43 3.35
N ALA A 40 4.05 -8.28 4.66
CA ALA A 40 4.85 -9.06 5.59
C ALA A 40 3.91 -9.90 6.45
N GLY A 41 3.87 -11.22 6.23
CA GLY A 41 3.00 -12.14 6.96
C GLY A 41 1.89 -12.69 6.06
N THR A 42 0.70 -12.09 6.08
CA THR A 42 -0.49 -12.65 5.43
C THR A 42 -0.86 -11.92 4.14
N LYS A 43 -1.08 -12.66 3.06
CA LYS A 43 -1.51 -12.15 1.75
C LYS A 43 -2.93 -11.54 1.80
N ASP A 44 -3.80 -12.06 2.65
CA ASP A 44 -5.20 -11.66 2.82
C ASP A 44 -5.36 -10.15 3.04
N ASP A 45 -4.48 -9.55 3.85
CA ASP A 45 -4.54 -8.11 4.10
C ASP A 45 -4.12 -7.29 2.86
N ALA A 46 -3.23 -7.82 2.00
CA ALA A 46 -2.88 -7.18 0.73
C ALA A 46 -4.03 -7.26 -0.28
N GLU A 47 -4.74 -8.39 -0.31
CA GLU A 47 -5.92 -8.56 -1.15
C GLU A 47 -7.05 -7.61 -0.73
N LYS A 48 -7.27 -7.42 0.59
CA LYS A 48 -8.20 -6.39 1.08
C LYS A 48 -7.87 -4.99 0.60
N VAL A 49 -6.59 -4.61 0.64
CA VAL A 49 -6.15 -3.29 0.16
C VAL A 49 -6.36 -3.16 -1.35
N LYS A 50 -6.05 -4.22 -2.11
CA LYS A 50 -6.34 -4.27 -3.55
C LYS A 50 -7.82 -4.04 -3.82
N GLU A 51 -8.72 -4.79 -3.18
CA GLU A 51 -10.16 -4.63 -3.36
C GLU A 51 -10.67 -3.24 -2.98
N LEU A 52 -10.12 -2.63 -1.93
CA LEU A 52 -10.47 -1.26 -1.53
C LEU A 52 -10.05 -0.23 -2.59
N ILE A 53 -8.89 -0.43 -3.22
CA ILE A 53 -8.41 0.46 -4.29
C ILE A 53 -9.26 0.26 -5.56
N GLU A 54 -9.48 -0.99 -5.99
CA GLU A 54 -10.30 -1.31 -7.18
C GLU A 54 -11.76 -0.85 -7.06
N LYS A 55 -12.31 -0.77 -5.84
CA LYS A 55 -13.67 -0.24 -5.61
C LYS A 55 -13.78 1.27 -5.79
N GLU A 56 -12.69 2.00 -5.56
CA GLU A 56 -12.67 3.47 -5.55
C GLU A 56 -12.06 4.04 -6.84
N ILE A 57 -11.03 3.39 -7.40
CA ILE A 57 -10.32 3.80 -8.61
C ILE A 57 -10.00 2.63 -9.54
N GLU A 58 -10.03 2.88 -10.84
CA GLU A 58 -9.53 1.94 -11.84
C GLU A 58 -8.07 2.22 -12.15
N VAL A 59 -7.22 1.20 -12.04
CA VAL A 59 -5.77 1.29 -12.21
C VAL A 59 -5.32 0.27 -13.25
N ASN A 60 -4.23 0.57 -13.96
CA ASN A 60 -3.78 -0.27 -15.07
C ASN A 60 -3.43 -1.70 -14.61
N GLU A 61 -2.67 -1.79 -13.52
CA GLU A 61 -2.19 -3.06 -13.00
C GLU A 61 -1.91 -2.97 -11.50
N ILE A 62 -2.20 -4.05 -10.76
CA ILE A 62 -1.89 -4.17 -9.34
C ILE A 62 -1.03 -5.41 -9.13
N LEU A 63 0.21 -5.20 -8.71
CA LEU A 63 1.18 -6.24 -8.42
C LEU A 63 1.28 -6.47 -6.90
N ILE A 64 1.15 -7.72 -6.46
CA ILE A 64 1.26 -8.09 -5.05
C ILE A 64 2.53 -8.90 -4.82
N TYR A 65 3.41 -8.44 -3.92
CA TYR A 65 4.65 -9.15 -3.57
C TYR A 65 4.82 -9.35 -2.06
N PRO A 66 5.38 -10.48 -1.61
CA PRO A 66 5.76 -10.63 -0.22
C PRO A 66 7.00 -9.76 0.11
N LEU A 67 7.00 -9.16 1.29
CA LEU A 67 8.18 -8.50 1.86
C LEU A 67 9.17 -9.56 2.33
N GLY A 68 10.41 -9.47 1.84
CA GLY A 68 11.48 -10.38 2.22
C GLY A 68 11.87 -10.27 3.70
N PRO A 69 12.45 -11.35 4.27
CA PRO A 69 12.76 -11.49 5.71
C PRO A 69 13.62 -10.36 6.27
N THR A 70 14.49 -9.77 5.45
CA THR A 70 15.38 -8.66 5.83
C THR A 70 14.62 -7.42 6.32
N ILE A 71 13.46 -7.10 5.72
CA ILE A 71 12.65 -5.94 6.13
C ILE A 71 11.70 -6.31 7.27
N THR A 72 11.31 -7.57 7.37
CA THR A 72 10.37 -8.07 8.38
C THR A 72 10.94 -8.02 9.80
N SER A 73 12.25 -8.26 9.98
CA SER A 73 12.90 -8.23 11.29
C SER A 73 12.79 -6.88 12.01
N HIS A 74 12.74 -5.77 11.28
CA HIS A 74 12.65 -4.42 11.87
C HIS A 74 11.21 -3.90 11.99
N THR A 75 10.31 -4.39 11.15
CA THR A 75 8.97 -3.79 10.98
C THR A 75 7.86 -4.59 11.68
N GLY A 76 8.15 -5.85 12.04
CA GLY A 76 7.20 -6.76 12.66
C GLY A 76 6.29 -7.46 11.64
N ILE A 77 5.76 -8.62 12.05
CA ILE A 77 4.86 -9.45 11.25
C ILE A 77 3.50 -8.73 11.14
N GLY A 78 3.04 -8.47 9.91
CA GLY A 78 1.79 -7.77 9.60
C GLY A 78 1.98 -6.36 9.02
N CYS A 79 3.14 -6.05 8.44
CA CYS A 79 3.37 -4.79 7.74
C CYS A 79 2.85 -4.87 6.29
N ILE A 80 2.11 -3.87 5.83
CA ILE A 80 1.73 -3.70 4.42
C ILE A 80 2.18 -2.35 3.94
N ALA A 81 2.72 -2.32 2.73
CA ALA A 81 3.17 -1.10 2.08
C ALA A 81 2.64 -1.09 0.64
N VAL A 82 2.05 0.04 0.26
CA VAL A 82 1.57 0.28 -1.10
C VAL A 82 2.48 1.34 -1.74
N PHE A 83 2.93 1.06 -2.95
CA PHE A 83 3.70 1.98 -3.75
C PHE A 83 2.90 2.33 -5.00
N SER A 84 2.68 3.62 -5.19
CA SER A 84 2.16 4.21 -6.42
C SER A 84 3.16 5.24 -6.94
N PHE A 85 3.10 5.52 -8.24
CA PHE A 85 3.91 6.58 -8.84
C PHE A 85 3.20 7.93 -8.65
N GLY A 86 3.24 8.47 -7.43
CA GLY A 86 2.77 9.83 -7.19
C GLY A 86 3.65 10.89 -7.85
N GLU A 87 3.07 12.03 -8.20
CA GLU A 87 3.85 13.19 -8.66
C GLU A 87 4.91 13.53 -7.62
N LYS A 88 6.13 13.81 -8.07
CA LYS A 88 7.24 14.26 -7.21
C LYS A 88 6.77 15.48 -6.43
N ARG A 89 6.40 15.31 -5.16
CA ARG A 89 6.31 16.45 -4.24
C ARG A 89 7.72 17.03 -4.14
N LYS A 90 7.92 18.19 -4.79
CA LYS A 90 9.13 19.01 -4.67
C LYS A 90 9.32 19.47 -3.23
#